data_AF-A0A060BV46-F1
#
_entry.id   AF-A0A060BV46-F1
#
_cell.length_a   1.000
_cell.length_b   1.000
_cell.length_c   1.000
_cell.angle_alpha   90.00
_cell.angle_beta   90.00
_cell.angle_gamma   90.00
#
_symmetry.space_group_name_H-M   'P 1'
#
loop_
_entity.id
_entity.type
_entity.pdbx_description
1 polymer ?
#
loop_
_entity_poly.entity_id
_entity_poly.type
_entity_poly.pdbx_seq_one_letter_code
_entity_poly.pdbx_strand_id
1 'polypeptide(L)'
;TEFGVDTMSGLHDLAAQPWSEEFQVAFLDMTTRVLDDNASVVGEQVWNLADFTTEDDIRRAVGNRKGVFTRDRQPKAAAHWLRRRWSGTGW
;
A
#
# COMPACT_ATOMS: atom_id res chain seq x y z
N THR A 1 0.73 -12.02 8.03
CA THR A 1 0.59 -10.69 8.63
C THR A 1 0.86 -9.57 7.64
N GLU A 2 1.55 -9.79 6.51
CA GLU A 2 1.95 -8.71 5.60
C GLU A 2 1.23 -8.79 4.25
N PHE A 3 0.85 -7.62 3.71
CA PHE A 3 0.44 -7.46 2.32
C PHE A 3 0.72 -6.03 1.86
N GLY A 4 1.21 -5.87 0.63
CA GLY A 4 1.52 -4.57 0.03
C GLY A 4 2.44 -4.67 -1.20
N VAL A 5 2.39 -3.64 -2.03
CA VAL A 5 3.12 -3.58 -3.32
C VAL A 5 4.05 -2.37 -3.34
N ASP A 6 5.22 -2.53 -3.97
CA ASP A 6 6.17 -1.43 -4.09
C ASP A 6 5.55 -0.33 -4.95
N THR A 7 5.67 0.92 -4.50
CA THR A 7 4.96 2.08 -5.05
C THR A 7 5.86 3.30 -5.04
N MET A 8 6.09 3.89 -6.20
CA MET A 8 6.87 5.11 -6.35
C MET A 8 5.95 6.32 -6.13
N SER A 9 6.23 7.13 -5.11
CA SER A 9 5.44 8.35 -4.87
C SER A 9 5.53 9.30 -6.06
N GLY A 10 4.38 9.80 -6.50
CA GLY A 10 4.23 10.66 -7.68
C GLY A 10 4.20 9.92 -9.03
N LEU A 11 4.37 8.59 -9.05
CA LEU A 11 4.14 7.81 -10.27
C LEU A 11 2.65 7.49 -10.37
N HIS A 12 2.01 8.03 -11.41
CA HIS A 12 0.60 7.82 -11.69
C HIS A 12 0.41 7.10 -13.02
N ASP A 13 -0.55 6.18 -13.06
CA ASP A 13 -0.95 5.49 -14.29
C ASP A 13 -2.45 5.18 -14.27
N LEU A 14 -3.17 5.59 -15.30
CA LEU A 14 -4.63 5.42 -15.39
C LEU A 14 -5.06 3.95 -15.39
N ALA A 15 -4.23 3.06 -15.95
CA ALA A 15 -4.48 1.63 -15.99
C ALA A 15 -3.97 0.92 -14.73
N ALA A 16 -3.52 1.67 -13.71
CA ALA A 16 -2.95 1.14 -12.48
C ALA A 16 -1.83 0.13 -12.75
N GLN A 17 -0.81 0.53 -13.52
CA GLN A 17 0.36 -0.33 -13.74
C GLN A 17 1.17 -0.52 -12.45
N PRO A 18 1.89 -1.65 -12.27
CA PRO A 18 2.77 -1.85 -11.12
C PRO A 18 3.68 -0.65 -10.86
N TRP A 19 3.94 -0.37 -9.58
CA TRP A 19 4.65 0.81 -9.07
C TRP A 19 3.87 2.13 -9.01
N SER A 20 2.73 2.27 -9.71
CA SER A 20 1.89 3.46 -9.59
C SER A 20 1.13 3.52 -8.26
N GLU A 21 0.78 4.73 -7.83
CA GLU A 21 -0.05 4.92 -6.63
C GLU A 21 -1.44 4.30 -6.78
N GLU A 22 -2.01 4.33 -7.99
CA GLU A 22 -3.30 3.71 -8.31
C GLU A 22 -3.25 2.18 -8.16
N PHE A 23 -2.14 1.55 -8.56
CA PHE A 23 -1.95 0.11 -8.36
C PHE A 23 -1.84 -0.26 -6.88
N GLN A 24 -1.19 0.57 -6.06
CA GLN A 24 -1.16 0.35 -4.61
C GLN A 24 -2.56 0.31 -4.02
N VAL A 25 -3.41 1.27 -4.40
CA VAL A 25 -4.79 1.34 -3.94
C VAL A 25 -5.61 0.16 -4.46
N ALA A 26 -5.51 -0.18 -5.75
CA ALA A 26 -6.24 -1.30 -6.35
C ALA A 26 -5.85 -2.65 -5.71
N PHE A 27 -4.56 -2.84 -5.44
CA PHE A 27 -4.07 -4.04 -4.75
C PHE A 27 -4.64 -4.14 -3.33
N LEU A 28 -4.62 -3.05 -2.56
CA LEU A 28 -5.17 -3.03 -1.20
C LEU A 28 -6.68 -3.29 -1.20
N ASP A 29 -7.42 -2.61 -2.08
CA ASP A 29 -8.87 -2.78 -2.22
C ASP A 29 -9.24 -4.24 -2.52
N MET A 30 -8.64 -4.84 -3.55
CA MET A 30 -8.87 -6.25 -3.86
C MET A 30 -8.51 -7.17 -2.69
N THR A 31 -7.32 -6.97 -2.09
CA THR A 31 -6.87 -7.80 -0.96
C THR A 31 -7.87 -7.73 0.18
N THR A 32 -8.29 -6.54 0.57
CA THR A 32 -9.21 -6.35 1.68
C THR A 32 -10.60 -6.92 1.44
N ARG A 33 -11.12 -6.92 0.19
CA ARG A 33 -12.37 -7.63 -0.14
C ARG A 33 -12.27 -9.13 0.14
N VAL A 34 -11.12 -9.74 -0.12
CA VAL A 34 -10.86 -11.16 0.20
C VAL A 34 -10.75 -11.37 1.71
N LEU A 35 -10.13 -10.43 2.43
CA LEU A 35 -10.07 -10.49 3.91
C LEU A 35 -11.48 -10.40 4.52
N ASP A 36 -12.32 -9.50 4.01
CA ASP A 36 -13.69 -9.28 4.47
C ASP A 36 -14.60 -10.51 4.22
N ASP A 37 -14.34 -11.30 3.17
CA ASP A 37 -15.10 -12.52 2.83
C ASP A 37 -14.74 -13.74 3.70
N ASN A 38 -13.69 -13.65 4.52
CA ASN A 38 -13.25 -14.74 5.38
C ASN A 38 -13.45 -14.42 6.86
N ALA A 39 -14.50 -15.00 7.46
CA ALA A 39 -14.85 -14.82 8.87
C ALA A 39 -13.77 -15.25 9.87
N SER A 40 -12.74 -16.00 9.45
CA SER A 40 -11.61 -16.37 10.31
C SER A 40 -10.53 -15.29 10.40
N VAL A 41 -10.59 -14.25 9.56
CA VAL A 41 -9.66 -13.13 9.58
C VAL A 41 -10.13 -12.11 10.63
N VAL A 42 -9.27 -11.83 11.62
CA VAL A 42 -9.58 -10.93 12.75
C VAL A 42 -8.69 -9.69 12.80
N GLY A 43 -7.90 -9.45 11.76
CA GLY A 43 -7.04 -8.27 11.67
C GLY A 43 -6.26 -8.20 10.37
N GLU A 44 -5.90 -6.97 9.99
CA GLU A 44 -5.14 -6.65 8.79
C GLU A 44 -3.98 -5.71 9.14
N GLN A 45 -2.75 -6.07 8.75
CA GLN A 45 -1.55 -5.25 8.94
C GLN A 45 -0.85 -5.08 7.59
N VAL A 46 -0.93 -3.88 7.03
CA VAL A 46 -0.29 -3.58 5.73
C VAL A 46 1.24 -3.55 5.89
N TRP A 47 1.94 -4.01 4.85
CA TRP A 47 3.39 -3.86 4.76
C TRP A 47 3.73 -2.83 3.68
N ASN A 48 4.38 -1.70 3.99
CA ASN A 48 4.89 -1.25 5.29
C ASN A 48 4.24 0.09 5.69
N LEU A 49 4.45 0.52 6.93
CA LEU A 49 4.10 1.87 7.36
C LEU A 49 4.83 2.92 6.50
N ALA A 50 6.14 2.81 6.36
CA ALA A 50 6.95 3.77 5.61
C ALA A 50 7.99 3.07 4.73
N ASP A 51 8.37 3.71 3.62
CA ASP A 51 9.51 3.26 2.81
C ASP A 51 10.79 3.21 3.67
N PHE A 52 11.64 2.20 3.44
CA PHE A 52 12.83 1.97 4.24
C PHE A 52 14.02 1.47 3.42
N THR A 53 15.23 1.65 3.95
CA THR A 53 16.48 1.20 3.30
C THR A 53 16.57 -0.31 3.30
N THR A 54 16.98 -0.89 2.17
CA THR A 54 17.43 -2.27 2.05
C THR A 54 18.86 -2.30 1.52
N GLU A 55 19.45 -3.49 1.43
CA GLU A 55 20.61 -3.68 0.56
C GLU A 55 20.26 -3.32 -0.90
N ASP A 56 21.30 -2.98 -1.67
CA ASP A 56 21.17 -2.65 -3.08
C ASP A 56 20.84 -3.90 -3.90
N ASP A 57 19.71 -3.89 -4.59
CA ASP A 57 19.24 -4.96 -5.50
C ASP A 57 18.43 -4.34 -6.64
N ILE A 58 18.45 -4.96 -7.82
CA ILE A 58 17.73 -4.47 -9.01
C ILE A 58 16.22 -4.35 -8.80
N ARG A 59 15.63 -5.07 -7.84
CA ARG A 59 14.20 -5.00 -7.48
C ARG A 59 13.92 -3.98 -6.36
N ARG A 60 14.95 -3.30 -5.84
CA ARG A 60 14.87 -2.35 -4.72
C ARG A 60 15.24 -0.97 -5.21
N ALA A 61 14.26 -0.27 -5.77
CA ALA A 61 14.41 1.09 -6.30
C ALA A 61 14.74 2.10 -5.18
N VAL A 62 16.02 2.12 -4.77
CA VAL A 62 16.52 2.84 -3.59
C VAL A 62 15.77 2.42 -2.33
N GLY A 63 15.83 1.12 -2.01
CA GLY A 63 15.18 0.53 -0.84
C GLY A 63 13.84 -0.17 -1.14
N ASN A 64 13.10 -0.47 -0.07
CA ASN A 64 11.73 -0.99 -0.15
C ASN A 64 10.74 0.17 -0.28
N ARG A 65 9.83 0.06 -1.25
CA ARG A 65 8.86 1.11 -1.58
C ARG A 65 7.42 0.73 -1.29
N LYS A 66 7.20 -0.32 -0.49
CA LYS A 66 5.87 -0.79 -0.11
C LYS A 66 5.18 0.10 0.93
N GLY A 67 5.87 1.14 1.42
CA GLY A 67 5.33 2.07 2.39
C GLY A 67 4.03 2.72 1.92
N VAL A 68 3.05 2.82 2.82
CA VAL A 68 1.87 3.67 2.62
C VAL A 68 2.21 5.14 2.86
N PHE A 69 3.28 5.40 3.61
CA PHE A 69 4.00 6.67 3.67
C PHE A 69 5.37 6.55 2.98
N THR A 70 5.88 7.67 2.50
CA THR A 70 7.28 7.80 2.08
C THR A 70 8.23 7.70 3.29
N ARG A 71 9.53 7.58 3.02
CA ARG A 71 10.55 7.53 4.07
C ARG A 71 10.60 8.79 4.93
N ASP A 72 10.21 9.95 4.40
CA ASP A 72 10.08 11.23 5.12
C ASP A 72 8.66 11.46 5.68
N ARG A 73 7.83 10.41 5.72
CA ARG A 73 6.52 10.34 6.38
C ARG A 73 5.45 11.22 5.70
N GLN A 74 5.59 11.45 4.39
CA GLN A 74 4.53 12.02 3.57
C GLN A 74 3.60 10.91 3.07
N PRO A 75 2.28 11.15 2.99
CA PRO A 75 1.32 10.13 2.57
C PRO A 75 1.39 9.87 1.05
N LYS A 76 1.27 8.59 0.67
CA LYS A 76 0.85 8.20 -0.70
C LYS A 76 -0.68 8.09 -0.74
N ALA A 77 -1.27 7.89 -1.92
CA ALA A 77 -2.71 7.68 -2.11
C ALA A 77 -3.27 6.57 -1.21
N ALA A 78 -2.50 5.49 -0.99
CA ALA A 78 -2.86 4.39 -0.11
C ALA A 78 -3.12 4.81 1.34
N ALA A 79 -2.39 5.78 1.90
CA ALA A 79 -2.62 6.25 3.27
C ALA A 79 -4.01 6.90 3.42
N HIS A 80 -4.44 7.66 2.42
CA HIS A 80 -5.79 8.25 2.39
C HIS A 80 -6.88 7.18 2.24
N TRP A 81 -6.62 6.15 1.44
CA TRP A 81 -7.55 5.03 1.26
C TRP A 81 -7.71 4.22 2.56
N LEU A 82 -6.60 3.85 3.21
CA LEU A 82 -6.61 3.12 4.49
C LEU A 82 -7.27 3.93 5.60
N ARG A 83 -7.04 5.24 5.66
CA ARG A 83 -7.73 6.12 6.63
C ARG A 83 -9.25 6.02 6.49
N ARG A 84 -9.79 6.05 5.26
CA ARG A 84 -11.24 5.91 5.03
C ARG A 84 -11.74 4.55 5.50
N ARG A 85 -11.07 3.46 5.11
CA ARG A 85 -11.44 2.10 5.50
C ARG A 85 -11.41 1.90 7.02
N TRP A 86 -10.30 2.22 7.67
CA TRP A 86 -10.10 1.92 9.09
C TRP A 86 -10.87 2.83 10.05
N SER A 87 -11.19 4.06 9.64
CA SER A 87 -12.01 4.95 10.47
C SER A 87 -13.50 4.63 10.41
N GLY A 88 -13.94 3.75 9.49
CA GLY A 88 -15.36 3.46 9.27
C GLY A 88 -16.16 4.67 8.76
N THR A 89 -15.50 5.75 8.35
CA THR A 89 -16.17 6.87 7.66
C THR A 89 -16.37 6.48 6.20
N GLY A 90 -17.54 5.87 5.93
CA GLY A 90 -18.04 5.68 4.58
C GLY A 90 -18.34 7.01 3.88
N TRP A 91 -18.60 6.94 2.57
CA TRP A 91 -19.15 8.05 1.79
C TRP A 91 -20.60 8.37 2.19
#